data_AF-X1VE51-F1
#
_entry.id   AF-X1VE51-F1
#
_cell.length_a   1.000
_cell.length_b   1.000
_cell.length_c   1.000
_cell.angle_alpha   90.00
_cell.angle_beta   90.00
_cell.angle_gamma   90.00
#
_symmetry.space_group_name_H-M   'P 1'
#
loop_
_entity.id
_entity.type
_entity.pdbx_description
1 polymer ?
#
loop_
_entity_poly.entity_id
_entity_poly.type
_entity_poly.pdbx_seq_one_letter_code
_entity_poly.pdbx_strand_id
1 'polypeptide(L)'
;MKGEITHRQEGVRKLMGSGGFDALVLSSAENIQYFTGAAEPSIHACGSVIIPLNGQSVLAVMWLDKEAAVEEAKEVSVQVYTPDTQGKVITKTLQRFGVEKGE
;
A
#
# COMPACT_ATOMS: atom_id res chain seq x y z
N MET A 1 -6.73 19.95 7.90
CA MET A 1 -7.42 19.29 6.77
C MET A 1 -6.79 17.93 6.57
N LYS A 2 -7.57 16.85 6.47
CA LYS A 2 -7.03 15.56 6.03
C LYS A 2 -6.77 15.63 4.52
N GLY A 3 -5.66 15.05 4.06
CA GLY A 3 -5.32 15.00 2.63
C GLY A 3 -6.34 14.16 1.85
N GLU A 4 -6.42 14.40 0.54
CA GLU A 4 -7.35 13.70 -0.34
C GLU A 4 -7.09 12.18 -0.36
N ILE A 5 -5.82 11.78 -0.30
CA ILE A 5 -5.41 10.37 -0.22
C ILE A 5 -5.92 9.73 1.07
N THR A 6 -5.73 10.39 2.22
CA THR A 6 -6.30 9.92 3.49
C THR A 6 -7.81 9.72 3.40
N HIS A 7 -8.54 10.66 2.78
CA HIS A 7 -9.99 10.53 2.61
C HIS A 7 -10.37 9.30 1.76
N ARG A 8 -9.68 9.06 0.65
CA ARG A 8 -9.90 7.88 -0.21
C ARG A 8 -9.64 6.58 0.56
N GLN A 9 -8.57 6.53 1.34
CA GLN A 9 -8.22 5.36 2.15
C GLN A 9 -9.24 5.11 3.28
N GLU A 10 -9.76 6.15 3.92
CA GLU A 10 -10.86 6.01 4.90
C GLU A 10 -12.14 5.46 4.27
N GLY A 11 -12.44 5.90 3.04
CA GLY A 11 -13.58 5.39 2.26
C GLY A 11 -13.46 3.88 2.03
N VAL A 12 -12.32 3.41 1.55
CA VAL A 12 -12.14 1.98 1.29
C VAL A 12 -12.09 1.14 2.57
N ARG A 13 -11.54 1.65 3.68
CA ARG A 13 -11.57 0.96 4.99
C ARG A 13 -13.00 0.71 5.48
N LYS A 14 -13.92 1.66 5.27
CA LYS A 14 -15.34 1.45 5.61
C LYS A 14 -15.95 0.30 4.80
N LEU A 15 -15.66 0.26 3.50
CA LEU A 15 -16.13 -0.82 2.62
C LEU A 15 -15.54 -2.17 3.05
N MET A 16 -14.23 -2.22 3.33
CA MET A 16 -13.57 -3.42 3.84
C MET A 16 -14.21 -3.93 5.14
N GLY A 17 -14.45 -3.03 6.11
CA GLY A 17 -15.09 -3.39 7.38
C GLY A 17 -16.50 -3.96 7.19
N SER A 18 -17.28 -3.40 6.25
CA SER A 18 -18.60 -3.95 5.91
C SER A 18 -18.56 -5.29 5.17
N GLY A 19 -17.47 -5.54 4.43
CA GLY A 19 -17.27 -6.76 3.64
C GLY A 19 -16.54 -7.88 4.38
N GLY A 20 -16.09 -7.65 5.62
CA GLY A 20 -15.31 -8.64 6.38
C GLY A 20 -13.89 -8.84 5.85
N PHE A 21 -13.28 -7.79 5.26
CA PHE A 21 -11.90 -7.84 4.76
C PHE A 21 -10.93 -7.15 5.73
N ASP A 22 -9.81 -7.81 6.03
CA ASP A 22 -8.79 -7.25 6.94
C ASP A 22 -7.76 -6.36 6.23
N ALA A 23 -7.55 -6.55 4.93
CA ALA A 23 -6.63 -5.76 4.12
C ALA A 23 -7.01 -5.78 2.64
N LEU A 24 -6.58 -4.75 1.91
CA LEU A 24 -6.49 -4.75 0.46
C LEU A 24 -5.02 -4.70 0.04
N VAL A 25 -4.69 -5.46 -1.00
CA VAL A 25 -3.41 -5.41 -1.70
C VAL A 25 -3.71 -5.11 -3.16
N LEU A 26 -3.25 -3.96 -3.66
CA LEU A 26 -3.56 -3.47 -4.99
C LEU A 26 -2.26 -3.17 -5.74
N SER A 27 -2.14 -3.66 -6.98
CA SER A 27 -0.92 -3.53 -7.78
C SER A 27 -1.15 -2.92 -9.16
N SER A 28 -2.38 -2.44 -9.46
CA SER A 28 -2.60 -1.70 -10.71
C SER A 28 -2.10 -0.27 -10.58
N ALA A 29 -1.58 0.29 -11.67
CA ALA A 29 -1.04 1.64 -11.74
C ALA A 29 -2.03 2.70 -11.24
N GLU A 30 -3.30 2.58 -11.66
CA GLU A 30 -4.37 3.51 -11.29
C GLU A 30 -4.64 3.48 -9.79
N ASN A 31 -4.65 2.29 -9.18
CA ASN A 31 -4.87 2.15 -7.74
C ASN A 31 -3.69 2.67 -6.92
N ILE A 32 -2.46 2.42 -7.38
CA ILE A 32 -1.25 2.94 -6.75
C ILE A 32 -1.32 4.47 -6.76
N GLN A 33 -1.53 5.10 -7.91
CA GLN A 33 -1.63 6.55 -8.00
C GLN A 33 -2.81 7.09 -7.18
N TYR A 34 -3.98 6.47 -7.26
CA TYR A 34 -5.18 6.93 -6.57
C TYR A 34 -5.04 6.89 -5.04
N PHE A 35 -4.42 5.86 -4.47
CA PHE A 35 -4.29 5.67 -3.02
C PHE A 35 -2.98 6.14 -2.41
N THR A 36 -1.99 6.54 -3.20
CA THR A 36 -0.67 6.95 -2.69
C THR A 36 -0.19 8.29 -3.22
N GLY A 37 -0.73 8.75 -4.36
CA GLY A 37 -0.24 9.94 -5.06
C GLY A 37 1.01 9.71 -5.91
N ALA A 38 1.67 8.55 -5.81
CA ALA A 38 2.82 8.22 -6.62
C ALA A 38 2.46 8.11 -8.11
N ALA A 39 3.22 8.80 -8.95
CA ALA A 39 3.02 8.92 -10.39
C ALA A 39 4.23 8.42 -11.21
N GLU A 40 5.37 8.19 -10.56
CA GLU A 40 6.56 7.62 -11.22
C GLU A 40 6.23 6.26 -11.89
N PRO A 41 6.47 6.11 -13.22
CA PRO A 41 6.12 4.89 -13.94
C PRO A 41 6.76 3.60 -13.40
N SER A 42 7.98 3.66 -12.86
CA SER A 42 8.63 2.48 -12.27
C SER A 42 7.92 2.01 -10.99
N ILE A 43 7.40 2.94 -10.18
CA ILE A 43 6.54 2.65 -9.03
C ILE A 43 5.24 1.98 -9.50
N HIS A 44 4.67 2.38 -10.64
CA HIS A 44 3.45 1.74 -11.15
C HIS A 44 3.70 0.32 -11.66
N ALA A 45 4.87 0.07 -12.24
CA ALA A 45 5.22 -1.23 -12.80
C ALA A 45 5.46 -2.30 -11.72
N CYS A 46 6.08 -1.91 -10.59
CA CYS A 46 6.50 -2.84 -9.54
C CYS A 46 5.83 -2.56 -8.18
N GLY A 47 5.08 -1.49 -8.03
CA GLY A 47 4.52 -1.10 -6.75
C GLY A 47 3.38 -2.02 -6.30
N SER A 48 3.12 -2.02 -5.00
CA SER A 48 1.88 -2.54 -4.44
C SER A 48 1.49 -1.71 -3.23
N VAL A 49 0.26 -1.21 -3.23
CA VAL A 49 -0.31 -0.53 -2.07
C VAL A 49 -1.04 -1.55 -1.20
N ILE A 50 -0.74 -1.51 0.09
CA ILE A 50 -1.33 -2.35 1.13
C ILE A 50 -2.12 -1.42 2.04
N ILE A 51 -3.45 -1.59 2.05
CA ILE A 51 -4.36 -0.81 2.89
C ILE A 51 -4.93 -1.77 3.94
N PRO A 52 -4.39 -1.78 5.17
CA PRO A 52 -4.98 -2.56 6.24
C PRO A 52 -6.27 -1.89 6.74
N LEU A 53 -7.19 -2.71 7.28
CA LEU A 53 -8.41 -2.23 7.92
C LEU A 53 -8.09 -1.23 9.03
N ASN A 54 -7.03 -1.51 9.79
CA ASN A 54 -6.54 -0.67 10.88
C ASN A 54 -5.07 -0.28 10.65
N GLY A 55 -4.74 0.98 10.89
CA GLY A 55 -3.37 1.50 10.80
C GLY A 55 -3.02 2.17 9.45
N GLN A 56 -1.75 2.54 9.33
CA GLN A 56 -1.25 3.29 8.19
C GLN A 56 -1.04 2.41 6.96
N SER A 57 -1.49 2.89 5.80
CA SER A 57 -1.27 2.21 4.51
C SER A 57 0.21 2.18 4.14
N VAL A 58 0.61 1.17 3.39
CA VAL A 58 1.99 0.95 2.96
C VAL A 58 2.07 0.91 1.45
N LEU A 59 3.03 1.63 0.87
CA LEU A 59 3.45 1.46 -0.51
C LEU A 59 4.74 0.62 -0.52
N ALA A 60 4.64 -0.62 -1.00
CA ALA A 60 5.78 -1.50 -1.19
C ALA A 60 6.33 -1.33 -2.61
N VAL A 61 7.60 -0.95 -2.75
CA VAL A 61 8.25 -0.67 -4.05
C VAL A 61 9.58 -1.38 -4.18
N MET A 62 10.09 -1.49 -5.41
CA MET A 62 11.47 -1.89 -5.63
C MET A 62 12.43 -0.91 -4.98
N TRP A 63 13.52 -1.42 -4.43
CA TRP A 63 14.55 -0.64 -3.72
C TRP A 63 15.12 0.55 -4.51
N LEU A 64 15.17 0.46 -5.85
CA LEU A 64 15.62 1.54 -6.73
C LEU A 64 14.65 2.73 -6.75
N ASP A 65 13.36 2.50 -6.47
CA ASP A 65 12.31 3.52 -6.51
C ASP A 65 12.07 4.19 -5.15
N LYS A 66 12.89 3.86 -4.14
CA LYS A 66 12.69 4.32 -2.76
C LYS A 66 12.59 5.85 -2.66
N GLU A 67 13.51 6.55 -3.32
CA GLU A 67 13.61 8.00 -3.22
C GLU A 67 12.38 8.67 -3.84
N ALA A 68 12.03 8.29 -5.07
CA ALA A 68 10.81 8.75 -5.75
C ALA A 68 9.55 8.43 -4.93
N ALA A 69 9.44 7.21 -4.38
CA ALA A 69 8.29 6.81 -3.58
C ALA A 69 8.15 7.64 -2.30
N VAL A 70 9.26 7.96 -1.62
CA VAL A 70 9.23 8.81 -0.42
C VAL A 70 8.88 10.26 -0.76
N GLU A 71 9.34 10.75 -1.92
CA GLU A 71 9.05 12.11 -2.38
C GLU A 71 7.58 12.29 -2.76
N GLU A 72 7.02 11.33 -3.51
CA GLU A 72 5.68 11.43 -4.06
C GLU A 72 4.60 10.96 -3.05
N ALA A 73 4.85 9.88 -2.32
CA ALA A 73 3.83 9.17 -1.55
C ALA A 73 3.79 9.59 -0.07
N LYS A 74 3.57 10.89 0.19
CA LYS A 74 3.73 11.52 1.51
C LYS A 74 2.73 11.05 2.59
N GLU A 75 1.60 10.47 2.19
CA GLU A 75 0.53 10.04 3.11
C GLU A 75 0.57 8.54 3.43
N VAL A 76 1.57 7.81 2.93
CA VAL A 76 1.74 6.37 3.16
C VAL A 76 3.13 6.04 3.68
N SER A 77 3.26 4.91 4.36
CA SER A 77 4.58 4.38 4.71
C SER A 77 5.20 3.72 3.48
N VAL A 78 6.45 4.06 3.15
CA VAL A 78 7.17 3.38 2.08
C VAL A 78 7.93 2.18 2.66
N GLN A 79 7.78 1.02 2.03
CA GLN A 79 8.60 -0.16 2.26
C GLN A 79 9.27 -0.55 0.96
N VAL A 80 10.51 -1.02 1.06
CA VAL A 80 11.28 -1.41 -0.12
C VAL A 80 11.49 -2.91 -0.14
N TYR A 81 11.59 -3.45 -1.33
CA TYR A 81 11.92 -4.84 -1.56
C TYR A 81 12.91 -4.98 -2.73
N THR A 82 13.54 -6.15 -2.79
CA THR A 82 14.30 -6.66 -3.94
C THR A 82 13.47 -7.73 -4.66
N PRO A 83 13.80 -8.11 -5.90
CA PRO A 83 13.06 -9.15 -6.62
C PRO A 83 12.80 -10.42 -5.79
N ASP A 84 13.77 -10.83 -4.96
CA ASP A 84 13.70 -12.03 -4.14
C ASP A 84 12.94 -11.86 -2.81
N THR A 85 12.53 -10.64 -2.47
CA THR A 85 11.94 -10.31 -1.16
C THR A 85 10.55 -9.70 -1.24
N GLN A 86 10.01 -9.42 -2.43
CA GLN A 86 8.67 -8.82 -2.61
C GLN A 86 7.59 -9.52 -1.79
N GLY A 87 7.38 -10.82 -2.01
CA GLY A 87 6.35 -11.58 -1.31
C GLY A 87 6.55 -11.61 0.21
N LYS A 88 7.82 -11.61 0.68
CA LYS A 88 8.16 -11.56 2.11
C LYS A 88 7.81 -10.21 2.71
N VAL A 89 8.10 -9.11 2.03
CA VAL A 89 7.77 -7.75 2.50
C VAL A 89 6.27 -7.55 2.58
N ILE A 90 5.51 -7.99 1.56
CA ILE A 90 4.05 -7.91 1.58
C ILE A 90 3.48 -8.74 2.73
N THR A 91 3.89 -10.01 2.85
CA THR A 91 3.40 -10.93 3.90
C THR A 91 3.71 -10.40 5.30
N LYS A 92 4.95 -9.95 5.56
CA LYS A 92 5.33 -9.36 6.85
C LYS A 92 4.54 -8.09 7.15
N THR A 93 4.24 -7.28 6.14
CA THR A 93 3.42 -6.08 6.31
C THR A 93 2.00 -6.43 6.73
N LEU A 94 1.39 -7.42 6.08
CA LEU A 94 0.06 -7.94 6.44
C LEU A 94 0.04 -8.50 7.88
N GLN A 95 1.02 -9.35 8.22
CA GLN A 95 1.18 -9.91 9.57
C GLN A 95 1.33 -8.83 10.65
N ARG A 96 2.07 -7.75 10.35
CA ARG A 96 2.22 -6.60 11.26
C ARG A 96 0.87 -5.96 11.62
N PHE A 97 -0.12 -6.06 10.74
CA PHE A 97 -1.47 -5.55 10.96
C PHE A 97 -2.46 -6.62 11.45
N GLY A 98 -1.98 -7.78 11.87
CA GLY A 98 -2.81 -8.87 12.38
C GLY A 98 -3.57 -9.62 11.28
N VAL A 99 -3.20 -9.45 10.02
CA VAL A 99 -3.75 -10.24 8.91
C VAL A 99 -3.03 -11.57 8.87
N GLU A 100 -3.71 -12.62 9.32
CA GLU A 100 -3.22 -13.99 9.30
C GLU A 100 -3.58 -14.69 7.98
N LYS A 101 -2.89 -15.79 7.67
CA LYS A 101 -3.33 -16.63 6.55
C LYS A 101 -4.69 -17.21 6.92
N GLY A 102 -5.69 -16.97 6.07
CA GLY A 102 -6.94 -17.72 6.12
C GLY A 102 -6.66 -19.22 5.99
N GLU A 103 -7.42 -20.02 6.74
CA GLU A 103 -7.42 -21.49 6.67
C GLU A 103 -7.81 -22.00 5.28
#